data_AF-A0AAD4WAA9-F1
#
_entry.id   AF-A0AAD4WAA9-F1
#
_cell.length_a   1.000
_cell.length_b   1.000
_cell.length_c   1.000
_cell.angle_alpha   90.00
_cell.angle_beta   90.00
_cell.angle_gamma   90.00
#
_symmetry.space_group_name_H-M   'P 1'
#
loop_
_entity.id
_entity.type
_entity.pdbx_description
1 polymer ?
#
loop_
_entity_poly.entity_id
_entity_poly.type
_entity_poly.pdbx_seq_one_letter_code
_entity_poly.pdbx_strand_id
1 'polypeptide(L)'
;MPGIDPQIICHRLHVNPAIKPVAQKRCNFAPERVAIIEAKIDKLLAAGSIEEVSYAKWLPNVVLVAKKDKGLWRVCVDYTDLNKACPKDNFPLPRIDHDA
;
A
#
# COMPACT_ATOMS: atom_id res chain seq x y z
N MET A 1 1.39 17.07 -2.94
CA MET A 1 2.80 17.37 -3.24
C MET A 1 3.01 17.04 -4.70
N PRO A 2 3.60 17.92 -5.51
CA PRO A 2 4.02 17.51 -6.86
C PRO A 2 5.07 16.41 -6.71
N GLY A 3 4.76 15.20 -7.18
CA GLY A 3 5.72 14.11 -7.26
C GLY A 3 6.77 14.38 -8.34
N ILE A 4 7.79 13.52 -8.43
CA ILE A 4 8.69 13.51 -9.59
C ILE A 4 7.91 12.96 -10.78
N ASP A 5 8.05 13.60 -11.94
CA ASP A 5 7.39 13.15 -13.17
C ASP A 5 7.77 11.67 -13.47
N PRO A 6 6.80 10.77 -13.68
CA PRO A 6 7.06 9.37 -14.02
C PRO A 6 7.94 9.18 -15.27
N GLN A 7 8.02 10.17 -16.16
CA GLN A 7 8.92 10.16 -17.31
C GLN A 7 10.40 10.31 -16.92
N ILE A 8 10.68 10.96 -15.78
CA ILE A 8 12.04 11.13 -15.26
C ILE A 8 12.50 9.84 -14.59
N ILE A 9 11.69 9.32 -13.66
CA ILE A 9 11.98 8.06 -12.97
C ILE A 9 10.69 7.42 -12.45
N CYS A 10 10.54 6.13 -12.70
CA CYS A 10 9.44 5.32 -12.19
C CYS A 10 9.98 4.00 -11.66
N HIS A 11 9.70 3.71 -10.39
CA HIS A 11 10.07 2.43 -9.79
C HIS A 11 9.13 1.34 -10.28
N ARG A 12 9.69 0.26 -10.83
CA ARG A 12 8.93 -0.94 -11.21
C ARG A 12 9.20 -2.05 -10.21
N LEU A 13 8.11 -2.59 -9.65
CA LEU A 13 8.19 -3.77 -8.81
C LEU A 13 8.60 -4.98 -9.64
N HIS A 14 9.66 -5.69 -9.22
CA HIS A 14 10.15 -6.90 -9.88
C HIS A 14 9.33 -8.13 -9.48
N VAL A 15 8.03 -8.15 -9.78
CA VAL A 15 7.17 -9.30 -9.47
C VAL A 15 7.59 -10.52 -10.30
N ASN A 16 7.81 -11.67 -9.66
CA ASN A 16 8.17 -12.90 -10.36
C ASN A 16 7.00 -13.35 -11.28
N PRO A 17 7.20 -13.43 -12.61
CA PRO A 17 6.14 -13.76 -13.55
C PRO A 17 5.61 -15.20 -13.43
N ALA A 18 6.36 -16.10 -12.78
CA ALA A 18 5.92 -17.47 -12.51
C ALA A 18 4.85 -17.54 -11.40
N ILE A 19 4.72 -16.51 -10.57
CA ILE A 19 3.77 -16.47 -9.46
C ILE A 19 2.43 -15.92 -9.95
N LYS A 20 1.36 -16.69 -9.69
CA LYS A 20 0.01 -16.28 -10.05
C LYS A 20 -0.45 -15.11 -9.17
N PRO A 21 -1.01 -14.04 -9.76
CA PRO A 21 -1.61 -12.96 -8.99
C PRO A 21 -2.69 -13.46 -8.04
N VAL A 22 -2.73 -12.88 -6.84
CA VAL A 22 -3.69 -13.23 -5.81
C VAL A 22 -4.71 -12.11 -5.67
N ALA A 23 -5.98 -12.47 -5.80
CA ALA A 23 -7.10 -11.64 -5.41
C ALA A 23 -7.59 -12.10 -4.03
N GLN A 24 -7.29 -11.31 -2.99
CA GLN A 24 -7.71 -11.64 -1.64
C GLN A 24 -9.23 -11.51 -1.53
N LYS A 25 -9.84 -12.39 -0.72
CA LYS A 25 -11.28 -12.33 -0.46
C LYS A 25 -11.61 -11.02 0.24
N ARG A 26 -12.57 -10.25 -0.30
CA ARG A 26 -13.02 -8.98 0.26
C ARG A 26 -13.36 -9.11 1.75
N CYS A 27 -12.83 -8.19 2.55
CA CYS A 27 -13.16 -8.06 3.96
C CYS A 27 -14.39 -7.15 4.15
N ASN A 28 -15.31 -7.56 5.02
CA ASN A 28 -16.46 -6.75 5.42
C ASN A 28 -16.12 -5.96 6.68
N PHE A 29 -16.44 -4.67 6.68
CA PHE A 29 -16.21 -3.78 7.82
C PHE A 29 -17.53 -3.24 8.37
N ALA A 30 -17.56 -2.97 9.67
CA ALA A 30 -18.66 -2.22 10.29
C ALA A 30 -18.75 -0.80 9.68
N PRO A 31 -19.94 -0.17 9.65
CA PRO A 31 -20.14 1.13 8.99
C PRO A 31 -19.19 2.23 9.47
N GLU A 32 -18.92 2.30 10.77
CA GLU A 32 -17.98 3.26 11.36
C GLU A 32 -16.57 3.14 10.80
N ARG A 33 -16.14 1.89 10.52
CA ARG A 33 -14.83 1.58 9.96
C ARG A 33 -14.76 1.89 8.48
N VAL A 34 -15.86 1.66 7.74
CA VAL A 34 -15.97 2.03 6.32
C VAL A 34 -15.80 3.54 6.15
N ALA A 35 -16.47 4.36 6.98
CA ALA A 35 -16.35 5.81 6.94
C ALA A 35 -14.90 6.30 7.12
N ILE A 36 -14.12 5.65 8.00
CA ILE A 36 -12.69 5.96 8.18
C ILE A 36 -11.88 5.62 6.93
N ILE A 37 -12.19 4.49 6.28
CA ILE A 37 -11.50 4.04 5.07
C ILE A 37 -11.81 5.00 3.91
N GLU A 38 -13.08 5.33 3.67
CA GLU A 38 -13.53 6.26 2.63
C GLU A 38 -12.89 7.63 2.80
N ALA A 39 -12.95 8.21 4.00
CA ALA A 39 -12.32 9.50 4.28
C ALA A 39 -10.79 9.51 4.05
N LYS A 40 -10.12 8.35 4.15
CA LYS A 40 -8.71 8.22 3.80
C LYS A 40 -8.50 8.09 2.30
N ILE A 41 -9.34 7.32 1.61
CA ILE A 41 -9.32 7.16 0.15
C ILE A 41 -9.52 8.52 -0.53
N ASP A 42 -10.52 9.29 -0.11
CA ASP A 42 -10.81 10.62 -0.66
C ASP A 42 -9.62 11.56 -0.53
N LYS A 43 -8.95 11.54 0.63
CA LYS A 43 -7.73 12.32 0.86
C LYS A 43 -6.56 11.89 -0.04
N LEU A 44 -6.43 10.60 -0.31
CA LEU A 44 -5.38 10.07 -1.18
C LEU A 44 -5.66 10.37 -2.66
N LEU A 45 -6.93 10.29 -3.08
CA LEU A 45 -7.39 10.68 -4.41
C LEU A 45 -7.18 12.18 -4.63
N ALA A 46 -7.60 13.03 -3.69
CA ALA A 46 -7.39 14.47 -3.75
C ALA A 46 -5.89 14.86 -3.79
N ALA A 47 -5.03 14.04 -3.15
CA ALA A 47 -3.58 14.22 -3.20
C ALA A 47 -2.94 13.65 -4.49
N GLY A 48 -3.69 12.96 -5.36
CA GLY A 48 -3.17 12.29 -6.54
C GLY A 48 -2.22 11.12 -6.23
N SER A 49 -2.29 10.55 -5.02
CA SER A 49 -1.40 9.46 -4.59
C SER A 49 -1.91 8.07 -4.98
N ILE A 50 -3.21 7.95 -5.24
CA ILE A 50 -3.86 6.75 -5.74
C ILE A 50 -4.77 7.13 -6.90
N GLU A 51 -5.05 6.16 -7.77
CA GLU A 51 -5.95 6.29 -8.90
C GLU A 51 -6.82 5.05 -9.03
N GLU A 52 -7.92 5.17 -9.76
CA GLU A 52 -8.78 4.03 -10.07
C GLU A 52 -8.13 3.17 -11.15
N VAL A 53 -8.11 1.85 -10.95
CA VAL A 53 -7.50 0.89 -11.88
C VAL A 53 -8.54 -0.14 -12.30
N SER A 54 -8.78 -0.23 -13.60
CA SER A 54 -9.62 -1.27 -14.19
C SER A 54 -8.86 -2.60 -14.31
N TYR A 55 -9.54 -3.73 -14.07
CA TYR A 55 -9.04 -5.09 -14.30
C TYR A 55 -7.73 -5.46 -13.56
N ALA A 56 -7.56 -4.97 -12.33
CA ALA A 56 -6.43 -5.33 -11.48
C ALA A 56 -6.42 -6.84 -11.16
N LYS A 57 -5.27 -7.50 -11.42
CA LYS A 57 -5.07 -8.94 -11.11
C LYS A 57 -4.68 -9.21 -9.67
N TRP A 58 -4.01 -8.24 -9.03
CA TRP A 58 -3.64 -8.26 -7.62
C TRP A 58 -4.66 -7.44 -6.85
N LEU A 59 -5.40 -8.08 -5.94
CA LEU A 59 -6.40 -7.40 -5.10
C LEU A 59 -6.06 -7.61 -3.63
N PRO A 60 -5.24 -6.73 -3.02
CA PRO A 60 -4.96 -6.78 -1.60
C PRO A 60 -6.12 -6.17 -0.79
N ASN A 61 -6.33 -6.67 0.43
CA ASN A 61 -7.33 -6.14 1.34
C ASN A 61 -6.85 -4.89 2.08
N VAL A 62 -7.81 -4.03 2.43
CA VAL A 62 -7.59 -2.96 3.41
C VAL A 62 -7.57 -3.55 4.81
N VAL A 63 -6.70 -3.06 5.68
CA VAL A 63 -6.61 -3.44 7.09
C VAL A 63 -6.64 -2.18 7.95
N LEU A 64 -7.46 -2.20 9.00
CA LEU A 64 -7.52 -1.12 9.97
C LEU A 64 -6.70 -1.46 11.21
N VAL A 65 -5.78 -0.56 11.58
CA VAL A 65 -4.92 -0.72 12.74
C VAL A 65 -5.15 0.45 13.70
N ALA A 66 -5.50 0.14 14.95
CA ALA A 66 -5.64 1.16 15.98
C ALA A 66 -4.26 1.74 16.33
N LYS A 67 -4.14 3.06 16.36
CA LYS A 67 -2.97 3.72 16.97
C LYS A 67 -3.08 3.67 18.49
N LYS A 68 -1.93 3.84 19.16
CA LYS A 68 -1.87 3.97 20.62
C LYS A 68 -2.70 5.15 21.12
N ASP A 69 -2.78 6.22 20.33
CA ASP A 69 -3.60 7.39 20.63
C ASP A 69 -5.09 7.03 20.51
N LYS A 70 -5.87 7.32 21.55
CA LYS A 70 -7.29 6.95 21.63
C LYS A 70 -8.06 7.50 20.43
N GLY A 71 -8.70 6.60 19.69
CA GLY A 71 -9.62 6.93 18.60
C GLY A 71 -8.98 7.14 17.23
N LEU A 72 -7.65 7.05 17.10
CA LEU A 72 -6.99 7.25 15.81
C LEU A 72 -6.70 5.92 15.12
N TRP A 73 -7.14 5.79 13.87
CA TRP A 73 -6.97 4.59 13.05
C TRP A 73 -5.97 4.81 11.92
N ARG A 74 -5.21 3.77 11.57
CA ARG A 74 -4.42 3.69 10.33
C ARG A 74 -5.15 2.78 9.35
N VAL A 75 -5.37 3.30 8.16
CA VAL A 75 -5.79 2.51 6.99
C VAL A 75 -4.52 1.99 6.34
N CYS A 76 -4.36 0.68 6.32
CA CYS A 76 -3.24 -0.04 5.73
C CYS A 76 -3.75 -0.93 4.59
N VAL A 77 -2.84 -1.40 3.74
CA VAL A 77 -3.14 -2.39 2.71
C VAL A 77 -2.29 -3.63 2.98
N ASP A 78 -2.92 -4.80 2.97
CA ASP A 78 -2.23 -6.08 3.17
C ASP A 78 -1.57 -6.54 1.86
N TYR A 79 -0.31 -6.16 1.68
CA TYR A 79 0.50 -6.60 0.56
C TYR A 79 1.19 -7.95 0.78
N THR A 80 0.78 -8.76 1.75
CA THR A 80 1.48 -10.02 2.10
C THR A 80 1.71 -10.93 0.88
N ASP A 81 0.69 -11.12 0.04
CA ASP A 81 0.82 -12.00 -1.13
C ASP A 81 1.65 -11.36 -2.26
N LEU A 82 1.55 -10.05 -2.44
CA LEU A 82 2.38 -9.30 -3.38
C LEU A 82 3.85 -9.31 -2.95
N ASN A 83 4.12 -9.12 -1.67
CA ASN A 83 5.47 -9.10 -1.10
C ASN A 83 6.16 -10.47 -1.22
N LYS A 84 5.41 -11.58 -1.10
CA LYS A 84 5.95 -12.93 -1.37
C LYS A 84 6.33 -13.12 -2.84
N ALA A 85 5.68 -12.40 -3.75
CA ALA A 85 5.93 -12.49 -5.17
C ALA A 85 7.12 -11.64 -5.66
N CYS A 86 7.56 -10.68 -4.84
CA CYS A 86 8.72 -9.86 -5.10
C CYS A 86 10.00 -10.55 -4.55
N PRO A 87 11.13 -10.51 -5.28
CA PRO A 87 12.42 -10.92 -4.75
C PRO A 87 12.81 -10.01 -3.58
N LYS A 88 13.52 -10.57 -2.60
CA LYS A 88 14.04 -9.78 -1.48
C LYS A 88 15.11 -8.82 -1.98
N ASP A 89 15.06 -7.60 -1.47
CA ASP A 89 16.10 -6.63 -1.71
C ASP A 89 17.36 -7.00 -0.90
N ASN A 90 18.52 -6.94 -1.55
CA ASN A 90 19.82 -7.21 -0.96
C ASN A 90 20.49 -5.92 -0.44
N PHE A 91 19.89 -4.75 -0.65
CA PHE A 91 20.40 -3.49 -0.12
C PHE A 91 19.92 -3.30 1.34
N PRO A 92 20.82 -3.42 2.33
CA PRO A 92 20.43 -3.19 3.71
C PRO A 92 20.13 -1.71 3.92
N LEU A 93 19.21 -1.42 4.86
CA LEU A 93 19.03 -0.05 5.32
C LEU A 93 20.35 0.47 5.91
N PRO A 94 20.73 1.74 5.62
CA PRO A 94 21.92 2.32 6.20
C PRO A 94 21.82 2.30 7.74
N ARG A 95 22.93 1.98 8.41
CA ARG A 95 23.02 2.07 9.87
C ARG A 95 23.08 3.53 10.28
N ILE A 96 22.28 3.89 11.28
CA ILE A 96 22.19 5.27 11.79
C ILE A 96 23.50 5.70 12.49
N ASP A 97 24.30 4.75 12.99
CA ASP A 97 25.47 5.02 13.84
C ASP A 97 26.75 5.44 13.08
N HIS A 98 26.68 5.69 11.77
CA HIS A 98 27.87 5.97 10.94
C HIS A 98 27.94 7.39 10.36
N ASP A 99 27.35 8.37 11.05
CA ASP A 99 27.63 9.80 10.83
C ASP A 99 27.97 10.47 12.18
N ALA A 100 29.21 10.29 12.63
CA ALA A 100 29.88 11.10 13.67
C ALA A 100 31.38 11.16 13.40
#